data_AF-A0A653Y8M9-F1
#
_entry.id   AF-A0A653Y8M9-F1
#
_cell.length_a   1.000
_cell.length_b   1.000
_cell.length_c   1.000
_cell.angle_alpha   90.00
_cell.angle_beta   90.00
_cell.angle_gamma   90.00
#
_symmetry.space_group_name_H-M   'P 1'
#
loop_
_entity.id
_entity.type
_entity.pdbx_description
1 polymer ?
#
loop_
_entity_poly.entity_id
_entity_poly.type
_entity_poly.pdbx_seq_one_letter_code
_entity_poly.pdbx_strand_id
1 'polypeptide(L)'
;MHWYSHDVTPTPTPSPIVEQITAVAAAPWWGVPVTAGVFLLLGGVLTFLFTRWNESTKYKREKQREDIKELVELGAQLVNVGNAVRDFAAKGIGRPTAVFAPMVATEGTKLMDDFQLVLSRFRLVYPNSMHEVLTTYLKTTIVTLLPPYADAGQEWAIHEQKKASARLVDALRALQGHQAISADVEEVSTVVADATRAMAVLNEEIENETAEQKSAP
;
A
#
# COMPACT_ATOMS: atom_id res chain seq x y z
N MET A 1 88.76 75.13 -27.27
CA MET A 1 89.14 73.73 -27.01
C MET A 1 88.31 73.27 -25.82
N HIS A 2 87.13 72.71 -26.09
CA HIS A 2 86.20 72.24 -25.07
C HIS A 2 86.31 70.72 -24.97
N TRP A 3 86.65 70.23 -23.77
CA TRP A 3 86.62 68.81 -23.43
C TRP A 3 85.20 68.46 -22.98
N TYR A 4 84.61 67.44 -23.61
CA TYR A 4 83.36 66.82 -23.16
C TYR A 4 83.68 65.80 -22.07
N SER A 5 83.19 66.04 -20.86
CA SER A 5 83.17 65.05 -19.78
C SER A 5 82.00 64.09 -20.00
N HIS A 6 82.29 62.82 -20.24
CA HIS A 6 81.26 61.78 -20.22
C HIS A 6 80.88 61.47 -18.77
N ASP A 7 79.71 61.93 -18.35
CA ASP A 7 79.07 61.48 -17.11
C ASP A 7 78.63 60.02 -17.30
N VAL A 8 79.36 59.10 -16.68
CA VAL A 8 78.97 57.68 -16.56
C VAL A 8 77.97 57.58 -15.43
N THR A 9 76.68 57.62 -15.73
CA THR A 9 75.62 57.27 -14.77
C THR A 9 75.76 55.79 -14.40
N PRO A 10 75.86 55.43 -13.11
CA PRO A 10 75.92 54.02 -12.70
C PRO A 10 74.60 53.32 -13.02
N THR A 11 74.68 52.25 -13.80
CA THR A 11 73.58 51.30 -14.04
C THR A 11 73.11 50.73 -12.70
N PRO A 12 71.81 50.81 -12.34
CA PRO A 12 71.31 50.21 -11.12
C PRO A 12 71.51 48.70 -11.18
N THR A 13 72.38 48.18 -10.33
CA THR A 13 72.59 46.74 -10.17
C THR A 13 71.36 46.18 -9.44
N PRO A 14 70.63 45.20 -10.02
CA PRO A 14 69.50 44.59 -9.33
C PRO A 14 70.00 43.96 -8.02
N SER A 15 69.35 44.32 -6.91
CA SER A 15 69.71 43.83 -5.59
C SER A 15 69.51 42.30 -5.52
N PRO A 16 70.48 41.53 -4.98
CA PRO A 16 70.45 40.06 -4.97
C PRO A 16 69.36 39.45 -4.07
N ILE A 17 68.59 40.28 -3.37
CA ILE A 17 67.54 39.85 -2.44
C ILE A 17 66.28 39.38 -3.20
N VAL A 18 66.05 39.86 -4.42
CA VAL A 18 64.89 39.41 -5.21
C VAL A 18 65.15 38.05 -5.90
N GLU A 19 66.40 37.74 -6.24
CA GLU A 19 66.74 36.45 -6.88
C GLU A 19 66.64 35.23 -5.93
N GLN A 20 66.82 35.41 -4.61
CA GLN A 20 66.69 34.31 -3.66
C GLN A 20 65.25 33.88 -3.38
N ILE A 21 64.25 34.72 -3.67
CA ILE A 21 62.84 34.35 -3.53
C ILE A 21 62.32 33.64 -4.80
N THR A 22 62.99 33.84 -5.94
CA THR A 22 62.71 33.16 -7.21
C THR A 22 63.60 31.96 -7.51
N ALA A 23 64.46 31.55 -6.55
CA ALA A 23 64.92 30.17 -6.48
C ALA A 23 63.74 29.28 -6.08
N VAL A 24 62.71 29.25 -6.95
CA VAL A 24 61.62 28.30 -6.93
C VAL A 24 62.30 26.97 -7.16
N ALA A 25 62.69 26.30 -6.06
CA ALA A 25 63.16 24.93 -6.07
C ALA A 25 62.22 24.17 -6.99
N ALA A 26 62.74 23.75 -8.16
CA ALA A 26 61.93 23.17 -9.22
C ALA A 26 61.01 22.13 -8.59
N ALA A 27 59.70 22.42 -8.60
CA ALA A 27 58.74 21.58 -7.90
C ALA A 27 58.96 20.14 -8.36
N PRO A 28 59.16 19.19 -7.43
CA PRO A 28 59.59 17.86 -7.81
C PRO A 28 58.60 17.24 -8.80
N TRP A 29 59.06 16.94 -10.01
CA TRP A 29 58.24 16.38 -11.09
C TRP A 29 57.60 15.03 -10.72
N TRP A 30 58.16 14.35 -9.72
CA TRP A 30 57.59 13.13 -9.12
C TRP A 30 56.36 13.37 -8.24
N GLY A 31 56.05 14.60 -7.85
CA GLY A 31 54.87 14.92 -7.05
C GLY A 31 53.55 14.74 -7.81
N VAL A 32 53.56 14.99 -9.12
CA VAL A 32 52.38 14.83 -10.00
C VAL A 32 51.87 13.38 -10.03
N PRO A 33 52.69 12.34 -10.33
CA PRO A 33 52.19 10.97 -10.35
C PRO A 33 51.74 10.45 -8.97
N VAL A 34 52.39 10.89 -7.88
CA VAL A 34 51.97 10.51 -6.52
C VAL A 34 50.59 11.07 -6.19
N THR A 35 50.37 12.38 -6.44
CA THR A 35 49.06 12.99 -6.22
C THR A 35 47.98 12.37 -7.13
N ALA A 36 48.28 12.16 -8.41
CA ALA A 36 47.37 11.48 -9.33
C ALA A 36 47.00 10.06 -8.86
N GLY A 37 47.97 9.28 -8.37
CA GLY A 37 47.72 7.94 -7.81
C GLY A 37 46.81 7.97 -6.58
N VAL A 38 47.02 8.92 -5.67
CA VAL A 38 46.16 9.09 -4.48
C VAL A 38 44.74 9.49 -4.88
N PHE A 39 44.57 10.43 -5.81
CA PHE A 39 43.25 10.78 -6.33
C PHE A 39 42.57 9.62 -7.04
N LEU A 40 43.30 8.78 -7.75
CA LEU A 40 42.77 7.60 -8.43
C LEU A 40 42.31 6.54 -7.42
N LEU A 41 43.09 6.28 -6.38
CA LEU A 41 42.69 5.38 -5.29
C LEU A 41 41.47 5.89 -4.53
N LEU A 42 41.47 7.18 -4.16
CA LEU A 42 40.32 7.80 -3.50
C LEU A 42 39.07 7.77 -4.39
N GLY A 43 39.22 8.12 -5.67
CA GLY A 43 38.13 8.05 -6.65
C GLY A 43 37.59 6.64 -6.83
N GLY A 44 38.47 5.63 -6.87
CA GLY A 44 38.09 4.22 -6.95
C GLY A 44 37.32 3.75 -5.71
N VAL A 45 37.82 4.05 -4.50
CA VAL A 45 37.14 3.72 -3.24
C VAL A 45 35.78 4.42 -3.15
N LEU A 46 35.71 5.71 -3.51
CA LEU A 46 34.48 6.47 -3.47
C LEU A 46 33.45 5.92 -4.47
N THR A 47 33.87 5.58 -5.68
CA THR A 47 33.02 4.95 -6.71
C THR A 47 32.49 3.60 -6.25
N PHE A 48 33.34 2.79 -5.59
CA PHE A 48 32.94 1.52 -5.01
C PHE A 48 31.88 1.69 -3.92
N LEU A 49 32.08 2.63 -2.99
CA LEU A 49 31.11 2.93 -1.92
C LEU A 49 29.78 3.42 -2.48
N PHE A 50 29.79 4.33 -3.47
CA PHE A 50 28.57 4.81 -4.11
C PHE A 50 27.83 3.71 -4.85
N THR A 51 28.55 2.83 -5.55
CA THR A 51 27.96 1.66 -6.23
C THR A 51 27.29 0.73 -5.22
N ARG A 52 28.00 0.38 -4.14
CA ARG A 52 27.48 -0.48 -3.08
C ARG A 52 26.23 0.11 -2.41
N TRP A 53 26.23 1.41 -2.13
CA TRP A 53 25.09 2.09 -1.53
C TRP A 53 23.89 2.11 -2.49
N ASN A 54 24.12 2.43 -3.77
CA ASN A 54 23.08 2.41 -4.80
C ASN A 54 22.46 1.02 -4.96
N GLU A 55 23.27 -0.04 -5.00
CA GLU A 55 22.78 -1.44 -5.03
C GLU A 55 21.93 -1.78 -3.80
N SER A 56 22.38 -1.40 -2.60
CA SER A 56 21.62 -1.69 -1.37
C SER A 56 20.26 -1.00 -1.34
N THR A 57 20.18 0.24 -1.85
CA THR A 57 18.92 0.99 -1.92
C THR A 57 17.99 0.45 -2.99
N LYS A 58 18.53 0.04 -4.15
CA LYS A 58 17.77 -0.65 -5.21
C LYS A 58 17.19 -1.97 -4.69
N TYR A 59 18.00 -2.81 -4.06
CA TYR A 59 17.56 -4.08 -3.49
C TYR A 59 16.42 -3.90 -2.47
N LYS A 60 16.54 -2.92 -1.56
CA LYS A 60 15.47 -2.61 -0.61
C LYS A 60 14.18 -2.17 -1.28
N ARG A 61 14.25 -1.33 -2.31
CA ARG A 61 13.07 -0.86 -3.06
C ARG A 61 12.42 -1.98 -3.86
N GLU A 62 13.21 -2.86 -4.46
CA GLU A 62 12.72 -4.00 -5.22
C GLU A 62 12.04 -5.02 -4.31
N LYS A 63 12.68 -5.35 -3.18
CA LYS A 63 12.07 -6.20 -2.15
C LYS A 63 10.75 -5.62 -1.63
N GLN A 64 10.71 -4.33 -1.30
CA GLN A 64 9.46 -3.68 -0.89
C GLN A 64 8.37 -3.74 -1.96
N ARG A 65 8.72 -3.63 -3.24
CA ARG A 65 7.76 -3.76 -4.34
C ARG A 65 7.25 -5.20 -4.47
N GLU A 66 8.11 -6.18 -4.29
CA GLU A 66 7.74 -7.60 -4.29
C GLU A 66 6.81 -7.92 -3.12
N ASP A 67 7.16 -7.48 -1.91
CA ASP A 67 6.32 -7.65 -0.70
C ASP A 67 4.93 -7.02 -0.89
N ILE A 68 4.85 -5.80 -1.46
CA ILE A 68 3.57 -5.15 -1.76
C ILE A 68 2.79 -5.93 -2.83
N LYS A 69 3.46 -6.45 -3.86
CA LYS A 69 2.81 -7.22 -4.92
C LYS A 69 2.22 -8.52 -4.36
N GLU A 70 2.99 -9.26 -3.58
CA GLU A 70 2.52 -10.49 -2.91
C GLU A 70 1.33 -10.20 -2.00
N LEU A 71 1.42 -9.13 -1.20
CA LEU A 71 0.34 -8.69 -0.32
C LEU A 71 -0.95 -8.36 -1.10
N VAL A 72 -0.83 -7.65 -2.23
CA VAL A 72 -2.00 -7.32 -3.08
C VAL A 72 -2.58 -8.56 -3.74
N GLU A 73 -1.74 -9.49 -4.19
CA GLU A 73 -2.18 -10.75 -4.78
C GLU A 73 -2.94 -11.61 -3.77
N LEU A 74 -2.39 -11.80 -2.56
CA LEU A 74 -3.05 -12.50 -1.48
C LEU A 74 -4.33 -11.78 -1.02
N GLY A 75 -4.30 -10.44 -0.98
CA GLY A 75 -5.48 -9.63 -0.67
C GLY A 75 -6.59 -9.79 -1.71
N ALA A 76 -6.25 -9.84 -3.00
CA ALA A 76 -7.19 -10.10 -4.08
C ALA A 76 -7.79 -11.51 -3.99
N GLN A 77 -6.96 -12.53 -3.69
CA GLN A 77 -7.44 -13.89 -3.44
C GLN A 77 -8.40 -13.91 -2.24
N LEU A 78 -8.08 -13.21 -1.14
CA LEU A 78 -8.92 -13.14 0.06
C LEU A 78 -10.27 -12.48 -0.22
N VAL A 79 -10.27 -11.40 -0.99
CA VAL A 79 -11.48 -10.71 -1.46
C VAL A 79 -12.32 -11.63 -2.36
N ASN A 80 -11.68 -12.34 -3.28
CA ASN A 80 -12.38 -13.26 -4.19
C ASN A 80 -13.07 -14.41 -3.42
N VAL A 81 -12.35 -15.06 -2.48
CA VAL A 81 -12.93 -16.13 -1.68
C VAL A 81 -14.03 -15.61 -0.74
N GLY A 82 -13.85 -14.44 -0.12
CA GLY A 82 -14.92 -13.86 0.70
C GLY A 82 -16.13 -13.40 -0.10
N ASN A 83 -15.97 -12.99 -1.37
CA ASN A 83 -17.09 -12.78 -2.28
C ASN A 83 -17.82 -14.11 -2.59
N ALA A 84 -17.09 -15.21 -2.78
CA ALA A 84 -17.70 -16.53 -2.95
C ALA A 84 -18.49 -16.97 -1.71
N VAL A 85 -17.99 -16.68 -0.50
CA VAL A 85 -18.69 -16.87 0.77
C VAL A 85 -19.98 -16.05 0.81
N ARG A 86 -19.92 -14.76 0.45
CA ARG A 86 -21.10 -13.89 0.38
C ARG A 86 -22.12 -14.40 -0.64
N ASP A 87 -21.68 -14.77 -1.83
CA ASP A 87 -22.56 -15.25 -2.90
C ASP A 87 -23.20 -16.59 -2.52
N PHE A 88 -22.49 -17.44 -1.78
CA PHE A 88 -23.06 -18.64 -1.15
C PHE A 88 -24.11 -18.29 -0.09
N ALA A 89 -23.84 -17.33 0.79
CA ALA A 89 -24.79 -16.85 1.78
C ALA A 89 -26.07 -16.31 1.12
N ALA A 90 -25.93 -15.56 0.03
CA ALA A 90 -27.07 -15.02 -0.73
C ALA A 90 -28.00 -16.11 -1.29
N LYS A 91 -27.49 -17.33 -1.56
CA LYS A 91 -28.33 -18.48 -1.94
C LYS A 91 -29.26 -18.93 -0.81
N GLY A 92 -28.96 -18.58 0.44
CA GLY A 92 -29.76 -18.94 1.61
C GLY A 92 -30.99 -18.05 1.84
N ILE A 93 -31.01 -16.84 1.27
CA ILE A 93 -32.12 -15.90 1.43
C ILE A 93 -33.42 -16.51 0.92
N GLY A 94 -34.49 -16.45 1.71
CA GLY A 94 -35.80 -16.98 1.37
C GLY A 94 -35.87 -18.52 1.34
N ARG A 95 -34.83 -19.22 1.79
CA ARG A 95 -34.84 -20.69 1.89
C ARG A 95 -35.06 -21.16 3.33
N PRO A 96 -35.91 -22.18 3.56
CA PRO A 96 -36.04 -22.78 4.88
C PRO A 96 -34.70 -23.34 5.39
N THR A 97 -34.42 -23.18 6.68
CA THR A 97 -33.17 -23.64 7.32
C THR A 97 -32.88 -25.11 7.07
N ALA A 98 -33.92 -25.97 7.04
CA ALA A 98 -33.78 -27.40 6.77
C ALA A 98 -33.21 -27.72 5.37
N VAL A 99 -33.44 -26.84 4.39
CA VAL A 99 -32.93 -26.98 3.02
C VAL A 99 -31.52 -26.40 2.90
N PHE A 100 -31.24 -25.31 3.61
CA PHE A 100 -29.93 -24.63 3.54
C PHE A 100 -28.85 -25.32 4.39
N ALA A 101 -29.20 -25.88 5.54
CA ALA A 101 -28.26 -26.59 6.43
C ALA A 101 -27.38 -27.64 5.74
N PRO A 102 -27.89 -28.56 4.89
CA PRO A 102 -27.04 -29.51 4.19
C PRO A 102 -26.10 -28.84 3.16
N MET A 103 -26.51 -27.72 2.55
CA MET A 103 -25.64 -26.94 1.64
C MET A 103 -24.49 -26.29 2.40
N VAL A 104 -24.75 -25.78 3.62
CA VAL A 104 -23.71 -25.22 4.49
C VAL A 104 -22.71 -26.29 4.90
N ALA A 105 -23.19 -27.50 5.23
CA ALA A 105 -22.32 -28.61 5.62
C ALA A 105 -21.38 -29.09 4.51
N THR A 106 -21.79 -28.98 3.24
CA THR A 106 -21.01 -29.47 2.09
C THR A 106 -20.23 -28.36 1.37
N GLU A 107 -20.92 -27.32 0.88
CA GLU A 107 -20.30 -26.22 0.15
C GLU A 107 -19.73 -25.15 1.10
N GLY A 108 -20.45 -24.84 2.18
CA GLY A 108 -20.06 -23.80 3.14
C GLY A 108 -18.77 -24.13 3.88
N THR A 109 -18.58 -25.39 4.28
CA THR A 109 -17.35 -25.87 4.94
C THR A 109 -16.13 -25.73 4.04
N LYS A 110 -16.23 -26.19 2.78
CA LYS A 110 -15.16 -26.04 1.79
C LYS A 110 -14.79 -24.57 1.55
N LEU A 111 -15.79 -23.70 1.39
CA LEU A 111 -15.55 -22.26 1.22
C LEU A 111 -14.86 -21.63 2.44
N MET A 112 -15.22 -22.08 3.65
CA MET A 112 -14.57 -21.62 4.88
C MET A 112 -13.13 -22.11 4.98
N ASP A 113 -12.84 -23.35 4.59
CA ASP A 113 -11.47 -23.88 4.55
C ASP A 113 -10.60 -23.09 3.57
N ASP A 114 -11.10 -22.84 2.36
CA ASP A 114 -10.44 -22.01 1.35
C ASP A 114 -10.21 -20.58 1.90
N PHE A 115 -11.20 -20.01 2.59
CA PHE A 115 -11.11 -18.69 3.18
C PHE A 115 -10.06 -18.63 4.29
N GLN A 116 -10.04 -19.60 5.20
CA GLN A 116 -9.06 -19.69 6.28
C GLN A 116 -7.64 -19.90 5.76
N LEU A 117 -7.46 -20.70 4.71
CA LEU A 117 -6.17 -20.91 4.07
C LEU A 117 -5.61 -19.60 3.52
N VAL A 118 -6.40 -18.88 2.72
CA VAL A 118 -5.98 -17.61 2.12
C VAL A 118 -5.78 -16.53 3.20
N LEU A 119 -6.66 -16.48 4.21
CA LEU A 119 -6.51 -15.58 5.34
C LEU A 119 -5.21 -15.82 6.11
N SER A 120 -4.87 -17.09 6.36
CA SER A 120 -3.64 -17.43 7.07
C SER A 120 -2.40 -16.96 6.30
N ARG A 121 -2.39 -17.14 4.98
CA ARG A 121 -1.32 -16.62 4.11
C ARG A 121 -1.25 -15.10 4.13
N PHE A 122 -2.41 -14.43 4.01
CA PHE A 122 -2.48 -12.97 4.07
C PHE A 122 -1.98 -12.42 5.42
N ARG A 123 -2.31 -13.09 6.53
CA ARG A 123 -1.88 -12.69 7.89
C ARG A 123 -0.37 -12.76 8.12
N LEU A 124 0.37 -13.50 7.30
CA LEU A 124 1.83 -13.57 7.40
C LEU A 124 2.51 -12.30 6.87
N VAL A 125 1.88 -11.60 5.93
CA VAL A 125 2.49 -10.49 5.20
C VAL A 125 1.79 -9.14 5.42
N TYR A 126 0.58 -9.13 6.00
CA TYR A 126 -0.18 -7.88 6.11
C TYR A 126 0.46 -6.88 7.09
N PRO A 127 0.44 -5.58 6.77
CA PRO A 127 0.95 -4.54 7.65
C PRO A 127 -0.04 -4.22 8.77
N ASN A 128 0.48 -3.81 9.93
CA ASN A 128 -0.34 -3.42 11.09
C ASN A 128 -1.37 -2.31 10.79
N SER A 129 -1.08 -1.43 9.81
CA SER A 129 -2.01 -0.37 9.37
C SER A 129 -3.32 -0.90 8.80
N MET A 130 -3.37 -2.14 8.32
CA MET A 130 -4.57 -2.77 7.77
C MET A 130 -5.37 -3.58 8.80
N HIS A 131 -4.92 -3.66 10.05
CA HIS A 131 -5.50 -4.56 11.06
C HIS A 131 -7.00 -4.31 11.28
N GLU A 132 -7.41 -3.05 11.38
CA GLU A 132 -8.81 -2.68 11.58
C GLU A 132 -9.69 -3.03 10.38
N VAL A 133 -9.21 -2.72 9.16
CA VAL A 133 -9.93 -3.01 7.90
C VAL A 133 -10.10 -4.52 7.73
N LEU A 134 -9.03 -5.29 7.95
CA LEU A 134 -9.08 -6.75 7.89
C LEU A 134 -10.03 -7.32 8.95
N THR A 135 -9.94 -6.86 10.20
CA THR A 135 -10.81 -7.34 11.29
C THR A 135 -12.27 -7.07 10.99
N THR A 136 -12.60 -5.90 10.43
CA THR A 136 -13.96 -5.56 10.01
C THR A 136 -14.44 -6.50 8.91
N TYR A 137 -13.61 -6.70 7.87
CA TYR A 137 -13.91 -7.63 6.77
C TYR A 137 -14.12 -9.07 7.25
N LEU A 138 -13.31 -9.56 8.18
CA LEU A 138 -13.45 -10.88 8.78
C LEU A 138 -14.75 -11.02 9.55
N LYS A 139 -15.06 -10.06 10.42
CA LYS A 139 -16.30 -10.06 11.21
C LYS A 139 -17.51 -10.11 10.30
N THR A 140 -17.58 -9.23 9.29
CA THR A 140 -18.73 -9.19 8.37
C THR A 140 -18.83 -10.48 7.55
N THR A 141 -17.70 -11.03 7.09
CA THR A 141 -17.71 -12.29 6.32
C THR A 141 -18.16 -13.48 7.17
N ILE A 142 -17.71 -13.59 8.42
CA ILE A 142 -18.16 -14.66 9.34
C ILE A 142 -19.66 -14.52 9.62
N VAL A 143 -20.14 -13.29 9.85
CA VAL A 143 -21.56 -13.03 10.10
C VAL A 143 -22.44 -13.48 8.92
N THR A 144 -21.97 -13.36 7.67
CA THR A 144 -22.74 -13.84 6.50
C THR A 144 -22.99 -15.35 6.50
N LEU A 145 -22.19 -16.12 7.24
CA LEU A 145 -22.32 -17.59 7.32
C LEU A 145 -23.07 -18.07 8.55
N LEU A 146 -23.43 -17.18 9.46
CA LEU A 146 -24.33 -17.55 10.54
C LEU A 146 -25.69 -17.94 9.94
N PRO A 147 -26.38 -18.96 10.47
CA PRO A 147 -27.69 -19.36 9.99
C PRO A 147 -28.61 -18.14 9.91
N PRO A 148 -29.48 -18.03 8.89
CA PRO A 148 -30.43 -16.94 8.80
C PRO A 148 -31.38 -17.04 9.98
N TYR A 149 -31.17 -16.21 11.00
CA TYR A 149 -32.12 -16.05 12.09
C TYR A 149 -33.31 -15.17 11.65
N ALA A 150 -33.17 -14.43 10.52
CA ALA A 150 -34.21 -13.73 9.78
C ALA A 150 -33.64 -13.27 8.41
N ASP A 151 -34.44 -13.27 7.33
CA ASP A 151 -34.02 -12.85 5.99
C ASP A 151 -33.40 -11.44 5.99
N ALA A 152 -34.02 -10.49 6.71
CA ALA A 152 -33.54 -9.12 6.83
C ALA A 152 -32.14 -9.01 7.48
N GLY A 153 -31.81 -9.89 8.43
CA GLY A 153 -30.49 -9.91 9.06
C GLY A 153 -29.41 -10.41 8.12
N GLN A 154 -29.73 -11.37 7.25
CA GLN A 154 -28.81 -11.92 6.27
C GLN A 154 -28.54 -10.93 5.13
N GLU A 155 -29.56 -10.24 4.65
CA GLU A 155 -29.42 -9.16 3.66
C GLU A 155 -28.52 -8.03 4.18
N TRP A 156 -28.74 -7.59 5.43
CA TRP A 156 -27.87 -6.62 6.09
C TRP A 156 -26.42 -7.10 6.15
N ALA A 157 -26.18 -8.36 6.55
CA ALA A 157 -24.84 -8.93 6.64
C ALA A 157 -24.12 -8.96 5.29
N ILE A 158 -24.83 -9.34 4.22
CA ILE A 158 -24.31 -9.38 2.84
C ILE A 158 -23.94 -7.97 2.38
N HIS A 159 -24.78 -6.97 2.66
CA HIS A 159 -24.51 -5.57 2.34
C HIS A 159 -23.29 -5.04 3.09
N GLU A 160 -23.19 -5.31 4.39
CA GLU A 160 -22.08 -4.84 5.21
C GLU A 160 -20.76 -5.53 4.84
N GLN A 161 -20.80 -6.82 4.48
CA GLN A 161 -19.66 -7.53 3.93
C GLN A 161 -19.19 -6.90 2.61
N LYS A 162 -20.11 -6.51 1.72
CA LYS A 162 -19.78 -5.83 0.47
C LYS A 162 -19.04 -4.50 0.72
N LYS A 163 -19.49 -3.70 1.69
CA LYS A 163 -18.79 -2.47 2.09
C LYS A 163 -17.41 -2.75 2.66
N ALA A 164 -17.29 -3.75 3.55
CA ALA A 164 -16.00 -4.11 4.13
C ALA A 164 -15.02 -4.64 3.06
N SER A 165 -15.52 -5.38 2.07
CA SER A 165 -14.76 -5.84 0.90
C SER A 165 -14.23 -4.65 0.08
N ALA A 166 -15.08 -3.65 -0.19
CA ALA A 166 -14.65 -2.42 -0.88
C ALA A 166 -13.57 -1.66 -0.09
N ARG A 167 -13.74 -1.50 1.23
CA ARG A 167 -12.72 -0.88 2.10
C ARG A 167 -11.39 -1.64 2.08
N LEU A 168 -11.44 -2.97 2.06
CA LEU A 168 -10.23 -3.80 1.96
C LEU A 168 -9.53 -3.60 0.60
N VAL A 169 -10.29 -3.58 -0.50
CA VAL A 169 -9.75 -3.29 -1.84
C VAL A 169 -9.10 -1.90 -1.89
N ASP A 170 -9.76 -0.88 -1.33
CA ASP A 170 -9.20 0.47 -1.29
C ASP A 170 -7.94 0.55 -0.44
N ALA A 171 -7.88 -0.16 0.69
CA ALA A 171 -6.67 -0.26 1.49
C ALA A 171 -5.51 -0.95 0.72
N LEU A 172 -5.79 -2.02 -0.02
CA LEU A 172 -4.81 -2.69 -0.88
C LEU A 172 -4.31 -1.77 -2.01
N ARG A 173 -5.20 -0.97 -2.60
CA ARG A 173 -4.85 0.03 -3.63
C ARG A 173 -3.99 1.15 -3.07
N ALA A 174 -4.31 1.64 -1.87
CA ALA A 174 -3.53 2.67 -1.20
C ALA A 174 -2.08 2.23 -0.97
N LEU A 175 -1.84 0.94 -0.68
CA LEU A 175 -0.48 0.38 -0.57
C LEU A 175 0.30 0.41 -1.89
N GLN A 176 -0.39 0.34 -3.03
CA GLN A 176 0.22 0.51 -4.36
C GLN A 176 0.39 1.98 -4.76
N GLY A 177 -0.01 2.93 -3.91
CA GLY A 177 -0.03 4.36 -4.23
C GLY A 177 -1.15 4.77 -5.18
N HIS A 178 -2.16 3.93 -5.36
CA HIS A 178 -3.35 4.26 -6.15
C HIS A 178 -4.38 5.00 -5.30
N GLN A 179 -5.17 5.87 -5.95
CA GLN A 179 -6.31 6.52 -5.31
C GLN A 179 -7.39 5.47 -4.98
N ALA A 180 -8.08 5.70 -3.85
CA ALA A 180 -9.26 4.95 -3.47
C ALA A 180 -10.32 5.05 -4.57
N ILE A 181 -11.03 3.96 -4.83
CA ILE A 181 -12.12 3.93 -5.82
C ILE A 181 -13.39 4.51 -5.18
N SER A 182 -13.57 4.33 -3.86
CA SER A 182 -14.75 4.84 -3.16
C SER A 182 -14.65 6.35 -2.87
N ALA A 183 -14.77 7.17 -3.91
CA ALA A 183 -15.14 8.57 -3.73
C ALA A 183 -16.64 8.74 -3.46
N ASP A 184 -17.50 7.79 -3.86
CA ASP A 184 -18.94 7.82 -3.58
C ASP A 184 -19.49 6.42 -3.34
N VAL A 185 -19.51 6.00 -2.07
CA VAL A 185 -20.66 5.26 -1.55
C VAL A 185 -21.55 6.28 -0.80
N GLU A 186 -21.78 7.45 -1.41
CA GLU A 186 -23.02 8.21 -1.18
C GLU A 186 -24.19 7.27 -1.54
N GLU A 187 -25.16 6.93 -0.72
CA GLU A 187 -25.53 7.33 0.63
C GLU A 187 -26.11 6.06 1.28
N VAL A 188 -25.47 5.51 2.31
CA VAL A 188 -26.07 4.42 3.11
C VAL A 188 -27.23 4.93 3.98
N SER A 189 -27.35 6.25 4.16
CA SER A 189 -28.50 6.91 4.80
C SER A 189 -29.80 6.67 4.04
N THR A 190 -29.79 6.68 2.70
CA THR A 190 -30.99 6.40 1.89
C THR A 190 -31.36 4.92 1.95
N VAL A 191 -30.39 4.01 2.00
CA VAL A 191 -30.67 2.56 2.13
C VAL A 191 -31.24 2.20 3.50
N VAL A 192 -30.76 2.81 4.59
CA VAL A 192 -31.36 2.63 5.92
C VAL A 192 -32.76 3.27 5.96
N ALA A 193 -32.94 4.46 5.37
CA ALA A 193 -34.25 5.09 5.26
C ALA A 193 -35.23 4.27 4.41
N ASP A 194 -34.77 3.67 3.31
CA ASP A 194 -35.57 2.82 2.42
C ASP A 194 -35.86 1.46 3.06
N ALA A 195 -34.92 0.87 3.81
CA ALA A 195 -35.17 -0.34 4.61
C ALA A 195 -36.17 -0.06 5.73
N THR A 196 -36.09 1.09 6.39
CA THR A 196 -37.06 1.50 7.41
C THR A 196 -38.43 1.76 6.79
N ARG A 197 -38.48 2.34 5.58
CA ARG A 197 -39.71 2.56 4.81
C ARG A 197 -40.32 1.24 4.32
N ALA A 198 -39.51 0.30 3.85
CA ALA A 198 -39.95 -1.03 3.43
C ALA A 198 -40.53 -1.84 4.61
N MET A 199 -39.88 -1.78 5.78
CA MET A 199 -40.40 -2.41 7.02
C MET A 199 -41.72 -1.78 7.48
N ALA A 200 -41.88 -0.47 7.32
CA ALA A 200 -43.13 0.21 7.64
C ALA A 200 -44.28 -0.21 6.70
N VAL A 201 -44.01 -0.29 5.39
CA VAL A 201 -45.00 -0.77 4.39
C VAL A 201 -45.37 -2.23 4.65
N LEU A 202 -44.39 -3.08 4.99
CA LEU A 202 -44.65 -4.48 5.28
C LEU A 202 -45.54 -4.66 6.53
N ASN A 203 -45.30 -3.87 7.58
CA ASN A 203 -46.15 -3.90 8.77
C ASN A 203 -47.59 -3.44 8.46
N GLU A 204 -47.75 -2.42 7.62
CA GLU A 204 -49.06 -1.93 7.21
C GLU A 204 -49.84 -2.98 6.39
N GLU A 205 -49.15 -3.68 5.50
CA GLU A 205 -49.74 -4.75 4.69
C GLU A 205 -50.16 -5.96 5.55
N ILE A 206 -49.34 -6.35 6.53
CA ILE A 206 -49.68 -7.39 7.51
C ILE A 206 -50.90 -6.99 8.36
N GLU A 207 -50.97 -5.73 8.82
CA GLU A 207 -52.12 -5.25 9.58
C GLU A 207 -53.41 -5.27 8.75
N ASN A 208 -53.33 -4.89 7.48
CA ASN A 208 -54.46 -4.91 6.55
C ASN A 208 -54.94 -6.35 6.26
N GLU A 209 -54.04 -7.29 5.97
CA GLU A 209 -54.40 -8.71 5.76
C GLU A 209 -55.03 -9.32 7.03
N THR A 210 -54.52 -8.96 8.20
CA THR A 210 -55.06 -9.44 9.49
C THR A 210 -56.45 -8.86 9.76
N ALA A 211 -56.72 -7.62 9.33
CA ALA A 211 -58.02 -6.98 9.44
C ALA A 211 -59.04 -7.59 8.45
N GLU A 212 -58.63 -7.85 7.21
CA GLU A 212 -59.49 -8.50 6.20
C GLU A 212 -59.91 -9.90 6.65
N GLN A 213 -59.00 -10.71 7.19
CA GLN A 213 -59.32 -12.04 7.73
C GLN A 213 -60.31 -12.01 8.91
N LYS A 214 -60.32 -10.95 9.73
CA LYS A 214 -61.30 -10.80 10.82
C LYS A 214 -62.68 -10.34 10.34
N SER A 215 -62.76 -9.75 9.15
CA SER A 215 -63.99 -9.18 8.58
C SER A 215 -64.73 -10.13 7.61
N ALA A 216 -64.08 -11.21 7.17
CA ALA A 216 -64.70 -12.24 6.35
C ALA A 216 -65.68 -13.08 7.20
N PRO A 217 -67.00 -13.09 6.87
CA PRO A 217 -68.04 -13.78 7.63
C PRO A 217 -68.01 -15.30 7.51
#